data_AF-A0A9P0YUM9-F1
#
_entry.id   AF-A0A9P0YUM9-F1
#
_cell.length_a   1.000
_cell.length_b   1.000
_cell.length_c   1.000
_cell.angle_alpha   90.00
_cell.angle_beta   90.00
_cell.angle_gamma   90.00
#
_symmetry.space_group_name_H-M   'P 1'
#
loop_
_entity.id
_entity.type
_entity.pdbx_description
1 polymer ?
#
loop_
_entity_poly.entity_id
_entity_poly.type
_entity_poly.pdbx_seq_one_letter_code
_entity_poly.pdbx_strand_id
1 'polypeptide(L)'
;MTNYYDVDDILAEEELVPAVFQKTANGVGIFDCCDDTNKVGAGTEVEMPFWLACDLYVKQAVKIKVPSCFDTKERPRDRHRDEPIRKRDRTKDEIGADAAHVDLRGRCPYFYEFGCKIA
;
A
#
# COMPACT_ATOMS: atom_id res chain seq x y z
N MET A 1 -15.62 -3.65 8.80
CA MET A 1 -15.88 -3.17 10.16
C MET A 1 -14.75 -3.73 10.99
N THR A 2 -13.87 -2.87 11.49
CA THR A 2 -12.70 -3.27 12.26
C THR A 2 -13.13 -3.59 13.69
N ASN A 3 -12.87 -4.83 14.12
CA ASN A 3 -13.05 -5.27 15.49
C ASN A 3 -11.73 -5.11 16.23
N TYR A 4 -11.67 -4.18 17.17
CA TYR A 4 -10.47 -3.91 17.98
C TYR A 4 -9.92 -5.14 18.72
N TYR A 5 -10.78 -6.12 19.03
CA TYR A 5 -10.40 -7.34 19.74
C TYR A 5 -10.14 -8.55 18.83
N ASP A 6 -10.30 -8.39 17.52
CA ASP A 6 -10.05 -9.46 16.58
C ASP A 6 -8.58 -9.45 16.19
N VAL A 7 -7.92 -10.58 16.39
CA VAL A 7 -6.48 -10.72 16.18
C VAL A 7 -6.16 -10.66 14.70
N ASP A 8 -7.01 -11.21 13.84
CA ASP A 8 -6.79 -11.19 12.39
C ASP A 8 -6.87 -9.74 11.88
N ASP A 9 -7.81 -8.95 12.39
CA ASP A 9 -7.93 -7.53 12.08
C ASP A 9 -6.69 -6.71 12.51
N ILE A 10 -6.16 -6.98 13.72
CA ILE A 10 -4.94 -6.34 14.23
C ILE A 10 -3.75 -6.69 13.34
N LEU A 11 -3.60 -7.97 13.00
CA LEU A 11 -2.49 -8.44 12.17
C LEU A 11 -2.58 -7.92 10.73
N ALA A 12 -3.79 -7.77 10.19
CA ALA A 12 -4.02 -7.16 8.89
C ALA A 12 -3.63 -5.67 8.85
N GLU A 13 -3.71 -4.95 9.97
CA GLU A 13 -3.33 -3.54 10.07
C GLU A 13 -1.82 -3.30 10.23
N GLU A 14 -1.09 -4.31 10.68
CA GLU A 14 0.37 -4.27 10.80
C GLU A 14 1.09 -4.38 9.44
N GLU A 15 0.36 -4.76 8.37
CA GLU A 15 0.91 -4.86 7.02
C GLU A 15 1.52 -3.52 6.57
N LEU A 16 2.73 -3.60 5.99
CA LEU A 16 3.48 -2.43 5.55
C LEU A 16 2.92 -1.86 4.24
N VAL A 17 2.75 -0.55 4.21
CA VAL A 17 2.20 0.18 3.06
C VAL A 17 3.14 1.30 2.64
N PRO A 18 3.40 1.46 1.33
CA PRO A 18 4.16 2.59 0.83
C PRO A 18 3.35 3.88 1.02
N ALA A 19 3.92 4.83 1.74
CA ALA A 19 3.25 6.09 2.07
C ALA A 19 4.20 7.27 1.82
N VAL A 20 3.70 8.31 1.16
CA VAL A 20 4.48 9.50 0.79
C VAL A 20 4.18 10.64 1.74
N PHE A 21 5.18 11.12 2.47
CA PHE A 21 5.04 12.29 3.32
C PHE A 21 4.75 13.53 2.48
N GLN A 22 3.70 14.27 2.82
CA GLN A 22 3.39 15.56 2.18
C GLN A 22 4.07 16.73 2.90
N LYS A 23 4.38 16.55 4.18
CA LYS A 23 5.00 17.55 5.05
C LYS A 23 6.26 16.98 5.67
N THR A 24 7.25 17.83 5.92
CA THR A 24 8.47 17.43 6.64
C THR A 24 8.09 17.01 8.06
N ALA A 25 8.49 15.80 8.45
CA ALA A 25 8.27 15.27 9.79
C ALA A 25 9.61 15.17 10.52
N ASN A 26 9.67 15.70 11.74
CA ASN A 26 10.87 15.67 12.58
C ASN A 26 10.70 14.63 13.70
N GLY A 27 11.82 14.09 14.17
CA GLY A 27 11.82 13.15 15.30
C GLY A 27 11.30 11.76 14.93
N VAL A 28 11.34 11.41 13.65
CA VAL A 28 10.83 10.12 13.15
C VAL A 28 11.95 9.09 13.18
N GLY A 29 12.45 8.79 14.39
CA GLY A 29 13.59 7.87 14.60
C GLY A 29 13.31 6.38 14.33
N ILE A 30 12.14 6.09 13.78
CA ILE A 30 11.71 4.74 13.36
C ILE A 30 12.17 4.47 11.92
N PHE A 31 12.34 5.53 11.13
CA PHE A 31 12.81 5.42 9.75
C PHE A 31 14.30 5.74 9.75
N ASP A 32 15.10 4.84 9.19
CA ASP A 32 16.55 4.96 9.12
C ASP A 32 16.92 6.07 8.12
N CYS A 33 16.76 7.32 8.56
CA CYS A 33 17.31 8.46 7.86
C CYS A 33 18.81 8.44 8.13
N CYS A 34 19.60 8.16 7.09
CA CYS A 34 21.08 8.19 7.12
C CYS A 34 21.66 9.54 7.61
N ASP A 35 20.83 10.58 7.71
CA ASP A 35 21.19 11.87 8.27
C ASP A 35 20.93 11.91 9.79
N ASP A 36 21.93 12.36 10.57
CA ASP A 36 21.87 12.60 12.03
C ASP A 36 20.73 13.54 12.49
N THR A 37 19.97 14.10 11.54
CA THR A 37 18.94 15.09 11.81
C THR A 37 17.56 14.50 12.15
N ASN A 38 17.34 13.19 12.00
CA ASN A 38 16.06 12.52 12.30
C ASN A 38 14.85 13.22 11.65
N LYS A 39 14.97 13.61 10.37
CA LYS A 39 13.91 14.29 9.62
C LYS A 39 13.57 13.52 8.36
N VAL A 40 12.28 13.35 8.13
CA VAL A 40 11.74 12.85 6.86
C VAL A 40 11.30 14.05 6.03
N GLY A 41 11.88 14.18 4.84
CA GLY A 41 11.56 15.26 3.90
C GLY A 41 10.13 15.15 3.35
N ALA A 42 9.58 16.30 2.93
CA ALA A 42 8.37 16.29 2.12
C ALA A 42 8.65 15.61 0.77
N GLY A 43 7.76 14.71 0.36
CA GLY A 43 7.88 13.89 -0.85
C GLY A 43 8.63 12.57 -0.65
N THR A 44 9.18 12.30 0.55
CA THR A 44 9.83 11.03 0.83
C THR A 44 8.80 9.90 0.92
N GLU A 45 9.06 8.83 0.19
CA GLU A 45 8.31 7.59 0.27
C GLU A 45 8.91 6.69 1.34
N VAL A 46 8.07 6.21 2.23
CA VAL A 46 8.45 5.42 3.40
C VAL A 46 7.46 4.28 3.56
N GLU A 47 7.97 3.09 3.87
CA GLU A 47 7.13 1.96 4.25
C GLU A 47 6.77 2.04 5.73
N MET A 48 5.49 1.97 6.05
CA MET A 48 5.01 2.00 7.43
C MET A 48 3.76 1.13 7.60
N PRO A 49 3.46 0.66 8.83
CA PRO A 49 2.25 -0.10 9.10
C PRO A 49 0.99 0.69 8.71
N PHE A 50 -0.01 -0.02 8.21
CA PHE A 50 -1.26 0.59 7.75
C PHE A 50 -1.98 1.37 8.85
N TRP A 51 -2.05 0.86 10.08
CA TRP A 51 -2.68 1.58 11.20
C TRP A 51 -2.07 2.97 11.41
N LEU A 52 -0.74 3.09 11.32
CA LEU A 52 -0.03 4.36 11.46
C LEU A 52 -0.27 5.25 10.23
N ALA A 53 -0.22 4.66 9.04
CA ALA A 53 -0.46 5.38 7.79
C ALA A 53 -1.85 6.01 7.76
N CYS A 54 -2.88 5.30 8.22
CA CYS A 54 -4.26 5.78 8.33
C CYS A 54 -4.37 7.02 9.22
N ASP A 55 -3.80 6.97 10.43
CA ASP A 55 -3.83 8.10 11.36
C ASP A 55 -3.13 9.34 10.79
N LEU A 56 -2.01 9.14 10.09
CA LEU A 56 -1.27 10.21 9.43
C LEU A 56 -1.98 10.75 8.18
N TYR A 57 -2.71 9.89 7.47
CA TYR A 57 -3.54 10.27 6.33
C TYR A 57 -4.68 11.19 6.76
N VAL A 58 -5.39 10.86 7.85
CA VAL A 58 -6.45 11.72 8.43
C VAL A 58 -5.91 13.09 8.81
N LYS A 59 -4.67 13.15 9.31
CA LYS A 59 -3.97 14.41 9.63
C LYS A 59 -3.40 15.15 8.41
N GLN A 60 -3.63 14.64 7.20
CA GLN A 60 -3.10 15.19 5.94
C GLN A 60 -1.57 15.33 5.97
N ALA A 61 -0.88 14.43 6.68
CA ALA A 61 0.57 14.41 6.76
C ALA A 61 1.17 13.52 5.67
N VAL A 62 0.46 12.47 5.26
CA VAL A 62 0.95 11.41 4.38
C VAL A 62 -0.10 11.05 3.33
N LYS A 63 0.33 10.63 2.14
CA LYS A 63 -0.51 10.02 1.11
C LYS A 63 -0.18 8.54 0.99
N ILE A 64 -1.16 7.68 1.26
CA ILE A 64 -1.02 6.23 1.13
C ILE A 64 -1.04 5.85 -0.35
N LYS A 65 -0.10 5.02 -0.80
CA LYS A 65 -0.12 4.40 -2.12
C LYS A 65 -0.69 2.98 -2.01
N VAL A 66 -1.31 2.51 -3.08
CA VAL A 66 -1.82 1.15 -3.16
C VAL A 66 -0.62 0.17 -3.16
N PRO A 67 -0.58 -0.82 -2.26
CA PRO A 67 0.46 -1.83 -2.20
C PRO A 67 0.52 -2.68 -3.47
N SER A 68 1.70 -3.24 -3.75
CA SER A 68 1.94 -4.00 -4.98
C SER A 68 1.11 -5.29 -5.12
N CYS A 69 0.60 -5.85 -4.03
CA CYS A 69 -0.33 -6.97 -4.05
C CYS A 69 -1.69 -6.60 -4.69
N PHE A 70 -2.04 -5.31 -4.66
CA PHE A 70 -3.20 -4.72 -5.32
C PHE A 70 -2.82 -3.87 -6.53
N ASP A 71 -1.56 -3.88 -6.98
CA ASP A 71 -1.09 -2.95 -8.00
C ASP A 71 -1.79 -3.14 -9.35
N THR A 72 -2.29 -2.01 -9.87
CA THR A 72 -2.48 -1.75 -11.30
C THR A 72 -1.12 -1.59 -11.97
N LYS A 73 -0.48 -2.68 -12.41
CA LYS A 73 0.66 -2.54 -13.32
C LYS A 73 0.17 -1.96 -14.65
N GLU A 74 0.58 -0.74 -14.97
CA GLU A 74 0.57 -0.26 -16.35
C GLU A 74 1.56 -1.12 -17.15
N ARG A 75 1.06 -1.90 -18.11
CA ARG A 75 1.96 -2.58 -19.06
C ARG A 75 2.70 -1.52 -19.89
N PRO A 76 4.02 -1.63 -20.09
CA PRO A 76 4.72 -0.78 -21.05
C PRO A 76 4.12 -1.01 -22.45
N ARG A 77 3.93 0.10 -23.18
CA ARG A 77 3.41 0.15 -24.56
C ARG A 77 4.00 -0.96 -25.45
N ASP A 78 3.17 -1.91 -25.87
CA ASP A 78 3.39 -2.56 -27.15
C ASP A 78 3.21 -1.48 -28.23
N ARG A 79 4.23 -1.28 -29.06
CA ARG A 79 4.48 -0.07 -29.88
C ARG A 79 3.44 0.25 -30.97
N HIS A 80 2.26 -0.37 -30.99
CA HIS A 80 1.40 -0.38 -32.18
C HIS A 80 -0.11 -0.22 -31.97
N ARG A 81 -0.60 0.21 -30.80
CA ARG A 81 -2.05 0.46 -30.63
C ARG A 81 -2.34 1.72 -29.82
N ASP A 82 -3.05 2.66 -30.43
CA ASP A 82 -3.58 3.89 -29.83
C ASP A 82 -4.78 3.63 -28.91
N GLU A 83 -4.69 2.65 -28.01
CA GLU A 83 -5.69 2.44 -26.95
C GLU A 83 -5.24 3.14 -25.66
N PRO A 84 -6.17 3.79 -24.92
CA PRO A 84 -5.84 4.46 -23.67
C PRO A 84 -5.24 3.47 -22.67
N ILE A 85 -4.20 3.90 -21.95
CA ILE A 85 -3.51 3.12 -20.91
C ILE A 85 -4.55 2.72 -19.85
N ARG A 86 -5.10 1.51 -19.97
CA ARG A 86 -5.94 0.92 -18.93
C ARG A 86 -5.02 0.42 -17.84
N LYS A 87 -4.92 1.16 -16.74
CA LYS A 87 -4.39 0.69 -15.47
C LYS A 87 -5.18 -0.58 -15.08
N ARG A 88 -4.61 -1.76 -15.30
CA ARG A 88 -5.25 -3.04 -14.95
C ARG A 88 -4.49 -3.69 -13.82
N ASP A 89 -5.23 -4.07 -12.79
CA ASP A 89 -4.74 -4.77 -11.62
C ASP A 89 -4.33 -6.17 -12.02
N ARG A 90 -3.03 -6.49 -11.98
CA ARG A 90 -2.55 -7.81 -12.40
C ARG A 90 -3.24 -8.92 -11.59
N THR A 91 -3.38 -8.70 -10.28
CA THR A 91 -4.07 -9.62 -9.39
C THR A 91 -5.55 -9.77 -9.74
N LYS A 92 -6.26 -8.69 -10.12
CA LYS A 92 -7.67 -8.81 -10.53
C LYS A 92 -7.86 -9.47 -11.89
N ASP A 93 -6.93 -9.25 -12.83
CA ASP A 93 -6.93 -9.93 -14.12
C ASP A 93 -6.72 -11.45 -13.94
N GLU A 94 -5.80 -11.84 -13.07
CA GLU A 94 -5.53 -13.25 -12.76
C GLU A 94 -6.72 -13.90 -12.03
N ILE A 95 -7.34 -13.20 -11.06
CA ILE A 95 -8.57 -13.67 -10.40
C ILE A 95 -9.73 -13.78 -11.40
N GLY A 96 -9.85 -12.83 -12.32
CA GLY A 96 -10.88 -12.83 -13.36
C GLY A 96 -10.69 -13.92 -14.41
N ALA A 97 -9.45 -14.38 -14.62
CA ALA A 97 -9.14 -15.50 -15.49
C ALA A 97 -9.45 -16.84 -14.81
N ASP A 98 -8.88 -17.08 -13.62
CA ASP A 98 -9.19 -18.24 -12.79
C ASP A 98 -8.80 -18.01 -11.33
N ALA A 99 -9.79 -17.67 -10.50
CA ALA A 99 -9.59 -17.40 -9.09
C ALA A 99 -9.05 -18.60 -8.29
N ALA A 100 -9.29 -19.84 -8.73
CA ALA A 100 -8.87 -21.03 -7.99
C ALA A 100 -7.35 -21.25 -8.02
N HIS A 101 -6.66 -20.66 -8.99
CA HIS A 101 -5.22 -20.83 -9.21
C HIS A 101 -4.38 -19.60 -8.81
N VAL A 102 -5.00 -18.59 -8.19
CA VAL A 102 -4.27 -17.41 -7.70
C VAL A 102 -3.83 -17.66 -6.26
N ASP A 103 -2.52 -17.72 -6.03
CA ASP A 103 -1.96 -17.72 -4.68
C ASP A 103 -2.05 -16.32 -4.06
N LEU A 104 -3.15 -16.06 -3.35
CA LEU A 104 -3.38 -14.82 -2.61
C LEU A 104 -2.55 -14.77 -1.33
N ARG A 105 -2.40 -15.90 -0.64
CA ARG A 105 -1.70 -15.98 0.65
C ARG A 105 -0.21 -15.67 0.49
N GLY A 106 0.42 -16.12 -0.60
CA GLY A 106 1.80 -15.79 -0.92
C GLY A 106 2.03 -14.32 -1.30
N ARG A 107 0.98 -13.58 -1.67
CA ARG A 107 1.07 -12.15 -2.01
C ARG A 107 0.78 -11.23 -0.84
N CYS A 108 -0.28 -11.53 -0.10
CA CYS A 108 -0.68 -10.79 1.09
C CYS A 108 -1.48 -11.77 1.97
N PRO A 109 -0.97 -12.13 3.18
CA PRO A 109 -1.64 -13.09 4.05
C PRO A 109 -3.08 -12.70 4.39
N TYR A 110 -3.35 -11.40 4.53
CA TYR A 110 -4.65 -10.83 4.90
C TYR A 110 -5.35 -10.13 3.71
N PHE A 111 -5.20 -10.67 2.49
CA PHE A 111 -5.65 -10.02 1.25
C PHE A 111 -7.08 -9.45 1.29
N TYR A 112 -8.04 -10.18 1.87
CA TYR A 112 -9.44 -9.74 1.92
C TYR A 112 -9.68 -8.67 2.99
N GLU A 113 -9.23 -8.91 4.22
CA GLU A 113 -9.41 -7.98 5.34
C GLU A 113 -8.70 -6.66 5.09
N PHE A 114 -7.43 -6.75 4.71
CA PHE A 114 -6.61 -5.60 4.36
C PHE A 114 -7.13 -4.89 3.11
N GLY A 115 -7.55 -5.66 2.08
CA GLY A 115 -8.15 -5.12 0.86
C GLY A 115 -9.43 -4.32 1.11
N CYS A 116 -10.27 -4.74 2.05
CA CYS A 116 -11.46 -3.98 2.45
C CYS A 116 -11.15 -2.69 3.21
N LYS A 117 -10.00 -2.61 3.90
CA LYS A 117 -9.60 -1.41 4.65
C LYS A 117 -8.93 -0.35 3.77
N ILE A 118 -8.23 -0.78 2.71
CA ILE A 118 -7.47 0.12 1.83
C ILE A 118 -8.26 0.66 0.63
N ALA A 119 -9.38 0.02 0.27
CA ALA A 119 -10.26 0.40 -0.85
C ALA A 119 -11.08 1.67 -0.56
#